data_AF-A0A847YVB6-F1
#
_entry.id   AF-A0A847YVB6-F1
#
_cell.length_a   1.000
_cell.length_b   1.000
_cell.length_c   1.000
_cell.angle_alpha   90.00
_cell.angle_beta   90.00
_cell.angle_gamma   90.00
#
_symmetry.space_group_name_H-M   'P 1'
#
loop_
_entity.id
_entity.type
_entity.pdbx_description
1 polymer ?
#
loop_
_entity_poly.entity_id
_entity_poly.type
_entity_poly.pdbx_seq_one_letter_code
_entity_poly.pdbx_strand_id
1 'polypeptide(L)'
;MAGKLLIEGPWYATPCAIYDQGLGPLELAVYGYLARCASGGVGAWPSYTTIARCCGISRRSAVTVVQRLRDKGLIDVETRKGLLGYTSNLYRLLAL
;
A
#
# COMPACT_ATOMS: atom_id res chain seq x y z
N MET A 1 -3.30 -6.55 32.52
CA MET A 1 -1.84 -6.54 32.36
C MET A 1 -1.52 -6.96 30.94
N ALA A 2 -1.49 -6.03 29.99
CA ALA A 2 -1.18 -6.36 28.60
C ALA A 2 0.32 -6.70 28.52
N GLY A 3 0.64 -7.96 28.24
CA GLY A 3 2.00 -8.41 28.05
C GLY A 3 2.68 -7.58 26.97
N LYS A 4 3.90 -7.10 27.26
CA LYS A 4 4.71 -6.34 26.31
C LYS A 4 4.93 -7.23 25.08
N LEU A 5 4.29 -6.92 23.95
CA LEU A 5 4.60 -7.54 22.67
C LEU A 5 6.06 -7.20 22.35
N LEU A 6 6.94 -8.19 22.47
CA LEU A 6 8.33 -8.09 22.04
C LEU A 6 8.38 -8.36 20.52
N ILE A 7 7.87 -7.42 19.74
CA ILE A 7 8.13 -7.39 18.30
C ILE A 7 9.38 -6.53 18.11
N GLU A 8 10.49 -7.15 17.69
CA GLU A 8 11.72 -6.43 17.39
C GLU A 8 11.61 -5.72 16.03
N GLY A 9 12.01 -4.45 15.98
CA GLY A 9 12.05 -3.64 14.77
C GLY A 9 10.96 -2.56 14.66
N PRO A 10 11.01 -1.74 13.59
CA PRO A 10 10.02 -0.69 13.37
C PRO A 10 8.67 -1.31 13.01
N TRP A 11 7.63 -0.80 13.66
CA TRP A 11 6.24 -1.17 13.39
C TRP A 11 5.53 -0.04 12.63
N TYR A 12 4.44 -0.40 11.97
CA TYR A 12 3.50 0.55 11.39
C TYR A 12 2.09 0.13 11.78
N ALA A 13 1.19 1.11 11.89
CA ALA A 13 -0.21 0.87 12.17
C ALA A 13 -1.06 1.06 10.92
N THR A 14 -2.15 0.31 10.82
CA THR A 14 -3.20 0.49 9.82
C THR A 14 -4.54 0.60 10.56
N PRO A 15 -5.52 1.35 10.06
CA PRO A 15 -6.83 1.39 10.71
C PRO A 15 -7.48 0.01 10.70
N CYS A 16 -8.05 -0.43 11.83
CA CYS A 16 -8.70 -1.74 11.93
C CYS A 16 -9.90 -1.88 10.99
N ALA A 17 -10.59 -0.78 10.68
CA ALA A 17 -11.72 -0.73 9.76
C ALA A 17 -11.39 -1.22 8.33
N ILE A 18 -10.10 -1.40 7.99
CA ILE A 18 -9.69 -1.99 6.71
C ILE A 18 -10.23 -3.40 6.49
N TYR A 19 -10.45 -4.16 7.57
CA TYR A 19 -10.99 -5.51 7.50
C TYR A 19 -12.49 -5.54 7.20
N ASP A 20 -13.20 -4.42 7.38
CA ASP A 20 -14.62 -4.28 7.06
C ASP A 20 -14.86 -3.93 5.57
N GLN A 21 -13.79 -3.66 4.81
CA GLN A 21 -13.86 -3.21 3.41
C GLN A 21 -13.97 -4.37 2.38
N GLY A 22 -14.17 -5.61 2.85
CA GLY A 22 -14.29 -6.79 1.99
C GLY A 22 -13.08 -6.99 1.08
N LEU A 23 -11.87 -6.83 1.63
CA LEU A 23 -10.62 -6.99 0.90
C LEU A 23 -10.16 -8.45 0.89
N GLY A 24 -9.68 -8.88 -0.27
CA GLY A 24 -8.97 -10.15 -0.40
C GLY A 24 -7.55 -10.10 0.20
N PRO A 25 -6.90 -11.26 0.40
CA PRO A 25 -5.58 -11.32 1.01
C PRO A 25 -4.51 -10.48 0.31
N LEU A 26 -4.52 -10.46 -1.04
CA LEU A 26 -3.56 -9.66 -1.81
C LEU A 26 -3.81 -8.16 -1.67
N GLU A 27 -5.07 -7.75 -1.57
CA GLU A 27 -5.45 -6.36 -1.38
C GLU A 27 -5.01 -5.85 0.00
N LEU A 28 -5.22 -6.66 1.05
CA LEU A 28 -4.70 -6.38 2.39
C LEU A 28 -3.18 -6.27 2.42
N ALA A 29 -2.47 -7.19 1.76
CA ALA A 29 -1.02 -7.18 1.70
C ALA A 29 -0.47 -5.92 1.00
N VAL A 30 -1.07 -5.53 -0.13
CA VAL A 30 -0.64 -4.33 -0.88
C VAL A 30 -1.03 -3.06 -0.11
N TYR A 31 -2.23 -2.98 0.44
CA TYR A 31 -2.66 -1.83 1.24
C TYR A 31 -1.75 -1.63 2.46
N GLY A 32 -1.50 -2.69 3.23
CA GLY A 32 -0.59 -2.64 4.38
C GLY A 32 0.82 -2.21 3.99
N TYR A 33 1.34 -2.71 2.87
CA TYR A 33 2.64 -2.27 2.37
C TYR A 33 2.66 -0.78 1.98
N LEU A 34 1.63 -0.28 1.31
CA LEU A 34 1.50 1.14 0.98
C LEU A 34 1.38 2.01 2.23
N ALA A 35 0.63 1.56 3.26
CA ALA A 35 0.54 2.22 4.56
C ALA A 35 1.90 2.31 5.25
N ARG A 36 2.66 1.22 5.26
CA ARG A 36 4.03 1.19 5.78
C ARG A 36 4.95 2.16 5.03
N CYS A 37 4.78 2.32 3.73
CA CYS A 37 5.58 3.28 2.95
C CYS A 37 5.15 4.73 3.18
N ALA A 38 3.86 4.97 3.45
CA ALA A 38 3.31 6.30 3.71
C ALA A 38 3.56 6.79 5.16
N SER A 39 3.90 5.90 6.10
CA SER A 39 4.08 6.25 7.52
C SER A 39 5.18 7.29 7.80
N GLY A 40 5.99 7.64 6.80
CA GLY A 40 7.01 8.69 6.88
C GLY A 40 6.70 10.00 6.14
N GLY A 41 5.49 10.19 5.58
CA GLY A 41 5.19 11.42 4.83
C GLY A 41 3.83 11.48 4.11
N VAL A 42 3.75 12.31 3.07
CA VAL A 42 2.51 12.72 2.37
C VAL A 42 1.95 11.64 1.41
N GLY A 43 2.66 10.52 1.25
CA GLY A 43 2.26 9.41 0.38
C GLY A 43 3.37 8.38 0.22
N ALA A 44 3.07 7.31 -0.52
CA ALA A 44 4.00 6.24 -0.85
C ALA A 44 4.39 6.31 -2.34
N TRP A 45 5.63 6.00 -2.71
CA TRP A 45 6.09 6.00 -4.11
C TRP A 45 6.81 4.71 -4.57
N PRO A 46 6.46 3.50 -4.09
CA PRO A 46 7.08 2.27 -4.60
C PRO A 46 6.69 2.02 -6.06
N SER A 47 7.60 1.46 -6.85
CA SER A 47 7.24 0.96 -8.18
C SER A 47 6.34 -0.29 -8.09
N TYR A 48 5.61 -0.62 -9.16
CA TYR A 48 4.87 -1.90 -9.21
C TYR A 48 5.77 -3.12 -9.01
N THR A 49 7.02 -3.07 -9.47
CA THR A 49 8.01 -4.14 -9.25
C THR A 49 8.40 -4.24 -7.78
N THR A 50 8.53 -3.10 -7.09
CA THR A 50 8.80 -3.04 -5.66
C THR A 50 7.64 -3.61 -4.84
N ILE A 51 6.41 -3.21 -5.17
CA ILE A 51 5.18 -3.76 -4.55
C ILE A 51 5.13 -5.27 -4.76
N ALA A 52 5.31 -5.73 -5.99
CA ALA A 52 5.32 -7.15 -6.35
C ALA A 52 6.32 -7.96 -5.50
N ARG A 53 7.57 -7.48 -5.41
CA ARG A 53 8.61 -8.12 -4.61
C ARG A 53 8.26 -8.15 -3.12
N CYS A 54 7.80 -7.04 -2.56
CA CYS A 54 7.53 -6.95 -1.12
C CYS A 54 6.25 -7.69 -0.70
N CYS A 55 5.27 -7.81 -1.58
CA CYS A 55 4.02 -8.54 -1.32
C CYS A 55 4.05 -9.99 -1.82
N GLY A 56 5.14 -10.46 -2.43
CA GLY A 56 5.27 -11.83 -2.94
C GLY A 56 4.32 -12.16 -4.09
N ILE A 57 4.03 -11.20 -4.96
CA ILE A 57 3.10 -11.34 -6.08
C ILE A 57 3.74 -10.99 -7.42
N SER A 58 3.10 -11.37 -8.52
CA SER A 58 3.53 -10.92 -9.85
C SER A 58 3.34 -9.41 -10.03
N ARG A 59 4.15 -8.78 -10.90
CA ARG A 59 3.97 -7.37 -11.27
C ARG A 59 2.57 -7.10 -11.83
N ARG A 60 2.02 -8.02 -12.63
CA ARG A 60 0.65 -7.91 -13.17
C ARG A 60 -0.40 -7.92 -12.07
N SER A 61 -0.21 -8.78 -11.07
CA SER A 61 -1.07 -8.84 -9.88
C SER A 61 -0.98 -7.55 -9.08
N ALA A 62 0.22 -6.99 -8.88
CA ALA A 62 0.39 -5.70 -8.20
C ALA A 62 -0.37 -4.56 -8.90
N VAL A 63 -0.29 -4.47 -10.23
CA VAL A 63 -1.07 -3.48 -11.01
C VAL A 63 -2.57 -3.70 -10.82
N THR A 64 -3.03 -4.95 -10.91
CA THR A 64 -4.45 -5.29 -10.75
C THR A 64 -4.97 -4.97 -9.35
N VAL A 65 -4.19 -5.26 -8.32
CA VAL A 65 -4.57 -5.01 -6.92
C VAL A 65 -4.61 -3.52 -6.61
N VAL A 66 -3.61 -2.75 -7.05
CA VAL A 66 -3.64 -1.29 -6.94
C VAL A 66 -4.89 -0.71 -7.61
N GLN A 67 -5.22 -1.21 -8.80
CA GLN A 67 -6.43 -0.80 -9.52
C GLN A 67 -7.70 -1.07 -8.70
N ARG A 68 -7.84 -2.27 -8.12
CA ARG A 68 -8.99 -2.62 -7.26
C ARG A 68 -9.07 -1.77 -6.00
N LEU A 69 -7.93 -1.51 -5.33
CA LEU A 69 -7.89 -0.64 -4.15
C LEU A 69 -8.35 0.79 -4.49
N ARG A 70 -7.96 1.30 -5.67
CA ARG A 70 -8.44 2.58 -6.19
C ARG A 70 -9.94 2.56 -6.46
N ASP A 71 -10.44 1.52 -7.12
CA ASP A 71 -11.86 1.39 -7.46
C ASP A 71 -12.75 1.24 -6.21
N LYS A 72 -12.20 0.67 -5.13
CA LYS A 72 -12.82 0.64 -3.80
C LYS A 72 -12.72 1.97 -3.03
N GLY A 73 -12.06 2.99 -3.58
CA GLY A 73 -11.91 4.30 -2.93
C GLY A 73 -10.98 4.29 -1.71
N LEU A 74 -10.08 3.31 -1.60
CA LEU A 74 -9.17 3.18 -0.45
C LEU A 74 -7.84 3.89 -0.66
N ILE A 75 -7.46 4.09 -1.93
CA ILE A 75 -6.25 4.79 -2.32
C ILE A 75 -6.53 5.72 -3.50
N ASP A 76 -5.77 6.80 -3.56
CA ASP A 76 -5.60 7.60 -4.77
C ASP A 76 -4.24 7.28 -5.42
N VAL A 77 -4.19 7.33 -6.75
CA VAL A 77 -3.02 6.98 -7.56
C VAL A 77 -2.71 8.10 -8.54
N GLU A 78 -1.66 8.86 -8.25
CA GLU A 78 -1.16 9.92 -9.11
C GLU A 78 0.00 9.39 -9.97
N THR A 79 -0.23 9.33 -11.29
CA THR A 79 0.84 9.00 -12.24
C THR A 79 1.76 10.19 -12.42
N ARG A 80 3.04 10.01 -12.13
CA ARG A 80 4.04 11.07 -12.24
C ARG A 80 4.80 10.96 -13.56
N LYS A 81 5.00 12.10 -14.22
CA LYS A 81 5.84 12.24 -15.41
C LYS A 81 7.04 13.11 -15.07
N GLY A 82 8.22 12.57 -15.26
CA GLY A 82 9.48 13.30 -15.22
C GLY A 82 9.92 13.72 -16.63
N LEU A 83 11.08 14.39 -16.69
CA LEU A 83 11.71 14.85 -17.93
C LEU A 83 11.96 13.73 -18.95
N LEU A 84 12.19 12.50 -18.48
CA LEU A 84 12.51 11.32 -19.31
C LEU A 84 11.32 10.37 -19.51
N GLY A 85 10.10 10.78 -19.14
CA GLY A 85 8.89 9.96 -19.25
C GLY A 85 8.27 9.61 -17.89
N TYR A 86 7.57 8.48 -17.82
CA TYR A 86 6.86 8.07 -16.59
C TYR A 86 7.84 7.69 -15.47
N THR A 87 7.57 8.17 -14.26
CA THR A 87 8.28 7.74 -13.04
C THR A 87 7.38 6.85 -12.19
N SER A 88 7.83 6.43 -11.00
CA SER A 88 6.94 5.71 -10.08
C SER A 88 5.74 6.57 -9.69
N ASN A 89 4.58 5.93 -9.57
CA ASN A 89 3.36 6.58 -9.11
C ASN A 89 3.51 7.05 -7.66
N LEU A 90 2.75 8.08 -7.32
CA LEU A 90 2.49 8.47 -5.94
C LEU A 90 1.14 7.89 -5.51
N TYR A 91 1.13 7.18 -4.39
CA TYR A 91 -0.06 6.59 -3.79
C TYR A 91 -0.40 7.34 -2.51
N ARG A 92 -1.67 7.70 -2.34
CA ARG A 92 -2.19 8.31 -1.11
C ARG A 92 -3.24 7.38 -0.53
N LEU A 93 -3.14 7.12 0.78
CA LEU A 93 -4.20 6.41 1.48
C LEU A 93 -5.34 7.37 1.75
N LEU A 94 -6.57 6.91 1.50
CA LEU A 94 -7.78 7.66 1.80
C LEU A 94 -8.30 7.26 3.18
N ALA A 95 -9.07 8.15 3.81
CA ALA A 95 -9.67 7.86 5.10
C ALA A 95 -10.72 6.74 4.96
N LEU A 96 -10.73 5.84 5.94
CA LEU A 96 -11.67 4.71 6.07
C LEU A 96 -12.86 5.11 6.93
#